data_AF-A0AAX3YI03-F1
#
_entry.id   AF-A0AAX3YI03-F1
#
_cell.length_a   1.000
_cell.length_b   1.000
_cell.length_c   1.000
_cell.angle_alpha   90.00
_cell.angle_beta   90.00
_cell.angle_gamma   90.00
#
_symmetry.space_group_name_H-M   'P 1'
#
loop_
_entity.id
_entity.type
_entity.pdbx_description
1 polymer ?
#
loop_
_entity_poly.entity_id
_entity_poly.type
_entity_poly.pdbx_seq_one_letter_code
_entity_poly.pdbx_strand_id
1 'polypeptide(L)'
;MSSTTLSTHLYAPRTDLWDWQLRATCRQVETDLFFPQEGETHHDRRGRERAAKRICRTCPVLVQCRTHALSVGEPFGIWGGTTEDPDG
;
A
#
# COMPACT_ATOMS: atom_id res chain seq x y z
N MET A 1 -13.32 42.22 21.65
CA MET A 1 -13.56 40.98 22.42
C MET A 1 -12.86 39.86 21.67
N SER A 2 -11.65 39.52 22.09
CA SER A 2 -10.85 38.46 21.46
C SER A 2 -11.28 37.11 22.04
N SER A 3 -12.10 36.37 21.30
CA SER A 3 -12.45 35.00 21.65
C SER A 3 -11.43 34.06 21.01
N THR A 4 -10.41 33.68 21.79
CA THR A 4 -9.46 32.63 21.43
C THR A 4 -10.21 31.30 21.40
N THR A 5 -10.63 30.86 20.22
CA THR A 5 -11.12 29.49 20.01
C THR A 5 -9.99 28.54 20.34
N LEU A 6 -10.14 27.77 21.43
CA LEU A 6 -9.20 26.72 21.78
C LEU A 6 -9.02 25.79 20.57
N SER A 7 -7.75 25.56 20.24
CA SER A 7 -7.31 24.79 19.10
C SER A 7 -7.62 23.30 19.32
N THR A 8 -8.85 22.89 18.99
CA THR A 8 -9.25 21.46 18.89
C THR A 8 -8.46 20.73 17.78
N HIS A 9 -7.71 21.47 16.95
CA HIS A 9 -6.95 20.93 15.84
C HIS A 9 -5.63 20.21 16.21
N LEU A 10 -5.17 20.28 17.46
CA LEU A 10 -3.85 19.72 17.83
C LEU A 10 -3.89 18.26 18.32
N TYR A 11 -5.06 17.63 18.38
CA TYR A 11 -5.25 16.27 18.92
C TYR A 11 -6.19 15.39 18.09
N ALA A 12 -6.22 15.53 16.75
CA ALA A 12 -6.69 14.41 15.94
C ALA A 12 -5.70 13.25 16.14
N PRO A 13 -6.13 12.08 16.65
CA PRO A 13 -5.22 10.97 16.86
C PRO A 13 -4.56 10.61 15.53
N ARG A 14 -3.26 10.33 15.55
CA ARG A 14 -2.47 9.92 14.36
C ARG A 14 -2.98 8.63 13.68
N THR A 15 -4.07 8.05 14.17
CA THR A 15 -4.74 6.86 13.66
C THR A 15 -5.27 7.05 12.24
N ASP A 16 -5.72 8.27 11.90
CA ASP A 16 -6.23 8.59 10.56
C ASP A 16 -5.18 8.33 9.45
N LEU A 17 -3.88 8.39 9.81
CA LEU A 17 -2.77 8.11 8.89
C LEU A 17 -2.67 6.64 8.49
N TRP A 18 -3.29 5.72 9.25
CA TRP A 18 -3.20 4.27 9.05
C TRP A 18 -4.53 3.64 8.64
N ASP A 19 -5.67 4.31 8.86
CA ASP A 19 -7.02 3.81 8.54
C ASP A 19 -7.22 3.42 7.07
N TRP A 20 -6.47 4.04 6.16
CA TRP A 20 -6.54 3.67 4.75
C TRP A 20 -6.16 2.19 4.53
N GLN A 21 -5.25 1.64 5.32
CA GLN A 21 -4.83 0.26 5.18
C GLN A 21 -6.00 -0.70 5.40
N LEU A 22 -6.94 -0.36 6.29
CA LEU A 22 -8.13 -1.18 6.58
C LEU A 22 -9.05 -1.33 5.37
N ARG A 23 -9.00 -0.38 4.43
CA ARG A 23 -9.79 -0.41 3.19
C ARG A 23 -9.09 -1.11 2.03
N ALA A 24 -7.88 -1.65 2.24
CA ALA A 24 -7.13 -2.29 1.17
C ALA A 24 -7.72 -3.65 0.77
N THR A 25 -8.04 -3.81 -0.52
CA THR A 25 -8.58 -5.06 -1.08
C THR A 25 -7.64 -6.25 -0.89
N CYS A 26 -6.32 -6.03 -0.88
CA CYS A 26 -5.33 -7.09 -0.66
C CYS A 26 -5.47 -7.79 0.70
N ARG A 27 -6.15 -7.18 1.69
CA ARG A 27 -6.44 -7.82 2.98
C ARG A 27 -7.38 -9.03 2.89
N GLN A 28 -8.08 -9.17 1.76
CA GLN A 28 -9.02 -10.27 1.50
C GLN A 28 -8.38 -11.37 0.65
N VAL A 29 -7.07 -11.31 0.42
CA VAL A 29 -6.32 -12.21 -0.47
C VAL A 29 -5.07 -12.67 0.27
N GLU A 30 -4.62 -13.88 -0.02
CA GLU A 30 -3.37 -14.43 0.56
C GLU A 30 -2.18 -13.50 0.27
N THR A 31 -1.39 -13.25 1.32
CA THR A 31 -0.23 -12.34 1.26
C THR A 31 0.83 -12.82 0.30
N ASP A 32 0.97 -14.14 0.14
CA ASP A 32 1.95 -14.77 -0.74
C ASP A 32 1.86 -14.28 -2.19
N LEU A 33 0.67 -13.85 -2.63
CA LEU A 33 0.48 -13.28 -3.95
C LEU A 33 1.29 -11.99 -4.16
N PHE A 34 1.55 -11.24 -3.10
CA PHE A 34 2.18 -9.92 -3.15
C PHE A 34 3.67 -9.96 -2.88
N PHE A 35 4.23 -11.05 -2.34
CA PHE A 35 5.63 -11.13 -1.94
C PHE A 35 6.39 -12.25 -2.67
N PRO A 36 7.71 -12.08 -2.93
CA PRO A 36 8.55 -13.13 -3.50
C PRO A 36 8.47 -14.45 -2.72
N GLN A 37 8.50 -15.57 -3.44
CA GLN A 37 8.48 -16.91 -2.87
C GLN A 37 9.84 -17.59 -3.08
N GLU A 38 10.31 -18.34 -2.09
CA GLU A 38 11.57 -19.08 -2.21
C GLU A 38 11.48 -20.16 -3.29
N GLY A 39 12.52 -20.25 -4.14
CA GLY A 39 12.57 -21.25 -5.21
C GLY A 39 11.62 -21.02 -6.38
N GLU A 40 10.92 -19.87 -6.43
CA GLU A 40 9.98 -19.56 -7.51
C GLU A 40 10.69 -19.36 -8.85
N THR A 41 10.15 -19.94 -9.92
CA THR A 41 10.67 -19.72 -11.26
C THR A 41 10.38 -18.31 -11.76
N HIS A 42 11.17 -17.79 -12.71
CA HIS A 42 10.87 -16.50 -13.33
C HIS A 42 9.48 -16.43 -13.99
N HIS A 43 8.97 -17.55 -14.50
CA HIS A 43 7.64 -17.60 -15.11
C HIS A 43 6.55 -17.41 -14.05
N ASP A 44 6.65 -18.16 -12.97
CA ASP A 44 5.70 -18.13 -11.85
C ASP A 44 5.69 -16.75 -11.19
N ARG A 45 6.89 -16.19 -10.94
CA ARG A 45 7.04 -14.82 -10.43
C ARG A 45 6.28 -13.81 -11.27
N ARG A 46 6.48 -13.82 -12.60
CA ARG A 46 5.76 -12.89 -13.50
C ARG A 46 4.26 -13.14 -13.50
N GLY A 47 3.81 -14.39 -13.33
CA GLY A 47 2.39 -14.74 -13.20
C GLY A 47 1.77 -14.14 -11.94
N ARG A 48 2.43 -14.38 -10.81
CA ARG A 48 2.05 -13.88 -9.48
C ARG A 48 2.04 -12.35 -9.41
N GLU A 49 3.10 -11.69 -9.86
CA GLU A 49 3.18 -10.23 -9.92
C GLU A 49 2.06 -9.62 -10.79
N ARG A 50 1.78 -10.21 -11.97
CA ARG A 50 0.65 -9.77 -12.80
C ARG A 50 -0.68 -9.93 -12.08
N ALA A 51 -0.85 -10.98 -11.28
CA ALA A 51 -2.06 -11.21 -10.49
C ALA A 51 -2.22 -10.20 -9.36
N ALA A 52 -1.17 -9.96 -8.57
CA ALA A 52 -1.15 -8.92 -7.55
C ALA A 52 -1.43 -7.53 -8.14
N LYS A 53 -0.76 -7.16 -9.25
CA LYS A 53 -0.98 -5.88 -9.94
C LYS A 53 -2.44 -5.69 -10.39
N ARG A 54 -3.16 -6.75 -10.80
CA ARG A 54 -4.60 -6.64 -11.13
C ARG A 54 -5.44 -6.29 -9.91
N ILE A 55 -5.17 -6.88 -8.74
CA ILE A 55 -5.88 -6.57 -7.50
C ILE A 55 -5.59 -5.13 -7.06
N CYS A 56 -4.33 -4.69 -7.15
CA CYS A 56 -3.99 -3.32 -6.81
C CYS A 56 -4.76 -2.30 -7.67
N ARG A 57 -4.91 -2.55 -8.98
CA ARG A 57 -5.60 -1.62 -9.90
C ARG A 57 -7.06 -1.34 -9.55
N THR A 58 -7.72 -2.23 -8.81
CA THR A 58 -9.10 -2.04 -8.34
C THR A 58 -9.17 -1.63 -6.87
N CYS A 59 -8.04 -1.53 -6.17
CA CYS A 59 -7.97 -1.23 -4.75
C CYS A 59 -8.24 0.26 -4.49
N PRO A 60 -9.18 0.62 -3.59
CA PRO A 60 -9.58 2.01 -3.35
C PRO A 60 -8.47 2.87 -2.73
N VAL A 61 -7.41 2.24 -2.23
CA VAL A 61 -6.28 2.90 -1.57
C VAL A 61 -4.97 2.77 -2.35
N LEU A 62 -5.04 2.47 -3.66
CA LEU A 62 -3.86 2.31 -4.54
C LEU A 62 -2.88 3.48 -4.40
N VAL A 63 -3.37 4.71 -4.45
CA VAL A 63 -2.51 5.91 -4.41
C VAL A 63 -1.83 6.04 -3.05
N GLN A 64 -2.57 5.91 -1.95
CA GLN A 64 -2.05 5.99 -0.59
C GLN A 64 -1.00 4.89 -0.32
N CYS A 65 -1.29 3.66 -0.77
CA CYS A 65 -0.37 2.52 -0.68
C CYS A 65 0.93 2.77 -1.45
N ARG A 66 0.85 3.25 -2.70
CA ARG A 66 2.03 3.57 -3.51
C ARG A 66 2.86 4.68 -2.86
N THR A 67 2.23 5.76 -2.45
CA THR A 67 2.90 6.88 -1.80
C THR A 67 3.61 6.43 -0.52
N HIS A 68 2.95 5.60 0.28
CA HIS A 68 3.56 5.04 1.49
C HIS A 68 4.79 4.19 1.17
N ALA A 69 4.67 3.22 0.27
CA ALA A 69 5.76 2.33 -0.11
C ALA A 69 6.98 3.09 -0.66
N LEU A 70 6.75 4.11 -1.51
CA LEU A 70 7.81 4.98 -2.00
C LEU A 70 8.45 5.81 -0.88
N SER A 71 7.66 6.29 0.08
CA SER A 71 8.17 7.15 1.17
C SER A 71 9.06 6.41 2.16
N VAL A 72 8.82 5.11 2.38
CA VAL A 72 9.60 4.28 3.30
C VAL A 72 10.62 3.40 2.58
N GLY A 73 10.61 3.39 1.25
CA GLY A 73 11.52 2.60 0.42
C GLY A 73 11.29 1.10 0.56
N GLU A 74 10.04 0.64 0.51
CA GLU A 74 9.73 -0.80 0.61
C GLU A 74 10.45 -1.59 -0.50
N PRO A 75 11.39 -2.48 -0.13
CA PRO A 75 12.28 -3.09 -1.12
C PRO A 75 11.69 -4.33 -1.79
N PHE A 76 10.62 -4.91 -1.25
CA PHE A 76 10.11 -6.19 -1.74
C PHE A 76 8.60 -6.19 -1.94
N GLY A 77 8.16 -6.96 -2.93
CA GLY A 77 6.75 -7.24 -3.19
C GLY A 77 6.04 -6.20 -4.05
N ILE A 78 4.71 -6.34 -4.12
CA ILE A 78 3.83 -5.47 -4.91
C ILE A 78 3.10 -4.48 -4.02
N TRP A 79 3.40 -3.21 -4.22
CA TRP A 79 2.80 -2.10 -3.48
C TRP A 79 2.17 -1.10 -4.45
N GLY A 80 0.92 -0.72 -4.22
CA GLY A 80 0.25 0.29 -5.07
C GLY A 80 0.26 -0.03 -6.57
N GLY A 81 0.30 -1.32 -6.93
CA GLY A 81 0.33 -1.80 -8.32
C GLY A 81 1.69 -1.71 -9.02
N THR A 82 2.78 -1.48 -8.29
CA THR A 82 4.15 -1.50 -8.82
C THR A 82 5.02 -2.50 -8.06
N THR A 83 6.12 -2.91 -8.71
CA THR A 83 7.28 -3.54 -8.06
C THR A 83 8.19 -2.44 -7.48
N GLU A 84 9.21 -2.84 -6.72
CA GLU A 84 10.29 -2.04 -6.10
C GLU A 84 11.01 -1.00 -7.01
N ASP A 85 10.66 -0.93 -8.29
CA ASP A 85 11.36 -0.16 -9.30
C ASP A 85 10.52 1.05 -9.76
N PRO A 86 10.95 2.30 -9.52
CA PRO A 86 10.30 3.49 -10.07
C PRO A 86 10.40 3.61 -11.60
N ASP A 87 11.24 2.79 -12.25
CA ASP A 87 11.47 2.81 -13.71
C ASP A 87 10.91 1.57 -14.46
N GLY A 88 10.14 0.70 -13.80
CA GLY A 88 9.65 -0.60 -14.34
C GLY A 88 8.22 -0.64 -14.87
#